data_AF-A0A1J5PN67-F1
#
_entry.id   AF-A0A1J5PN67-F1
#
_cell.length_a   1.000
_cell.length_b   1.000
_cell.length_c   1.000
_cell.angle_alpha   90.00
_cell.angle_beta   90.00
_cell.angle_gamma   90.00
#
_symmetry.space_group_name_H-M   'P 1'
#
loop_
_entity.id
_entity.type
_entity.pdbx_description
1 polymer ?
#
loop_
_entity_poly.entity_id
_entity_poly.type
_entity_poly.pdbx_seq_one_letter_code
_entity_poly.pdbx_strand_id
1 'polypeptide(L)'
;MKTYPAAFSPVLHGTLTGLLATGLLLAPGALQMRLEWDMPWALGSGARVWAAAAHALCFFLMLGLLGAAWTVHIRAGWLRRENIRSGGALLSAFGLLALSGLGLYYAGGEALPRWSVIAHLLAGALVPALYVAHRLGARAAAASSAAGSAPGSGHAPSRSACVATWVNCWLTAFHHCIGSTSPDSGAAASLASAAAGADGHVTKPITAEGLLKVVEQVWAAKTRDQDKAQSA
;
A
#
# COMPACT_ATOMS: atom_id res chain seq x y z
N MET A 1 2.81 -5.23 -20.19
CA MET A 1 3.95 -4.44 -19.70
C MET A 1 4.16 -4.77 -18.23
N LYS A 2 5.35 -5.27 -17.84
CA LYS A 2 5.67 -5.49 -16.42
C LYS A 2 6.00 -4.13 -15.82
N THR A 3 5.03 -3.50 -15.16
CA THR A 3 5.19 -2.18 -14.53
C THR A 3 6.12 -2.20 -13.31
N TYR A 4 6.49 -3.40 -12.85
CA TYR A 4 7.36 -3.59 -11.70
C TYR A 4 8.77 -4.01 -12.12
N PRO A 5 9.81 -3.58 -11.39
CA PRO A 5 11.13 -4.18 -11.48
C PRO A 5 11.07 -5.70 -11.30
N ALA A 6 11.97 -6.45 -11.96
CA ALA A 6 11.99 -7.91 -11.88
C ALA A 6 12.11 -8.43 -10.44
N ALA A 7 12.76 -7.66 -9.55
CA ALA A 7 12.93 -7.98 -8.14
C ALA A 7 11.66 -7.80 -7.28
N PHE A 8 10.64 -7.07 -7.73
CA PHE A 8 9.48 -6.76 -6.89
C PHE A 8 8.73 -8.00 -6.43
N SER A 9 8.44 -8.93 -7.36
CA SER A 9 7.69 -10.14 -7.04
C SER A 9 8.43 -11.10 -6.09
N PRO A 10 9.72 -11.44 -6.30
CA PRO A 10 10.44 -12.29 -5.34
C PRO A 10 10.59 -11.60 -3.97
N VAL A 11 10.80 -10.28 -3.92
CA VAL A 11 10.85 -9.54 -2.65
C VAL A 11 9.49 -9.61 -1.93
N LEU A 12 8.38 -9.39 -2.64
CA LEU A 12 7.04 -9.50 -2.07
C LEU A 12 6.77 -10.88 -1.47
N HIS A 13 7.07 -11.95 -2.21
CA HIS A 13 6.85 -13.32 -1.72
C HIS A 13 7.81 -13.68 -0.58
N GLY A 14 9.07 -13.22 -0.66
CA GLY A 14 10.05 -13.41 0.39
C GLY A 14 9.61 -12.75 1.69
N THR A 15 9.20 -11.48 1.64
CA THR A 15 8.68 -10.75 2.82
C THR A 15 7.41 -11.38 3.37
N LEU A 16 6.48 -11.80 2.51
CA LEU A 16 5.25 -12.49 2.95
C LEU A 16 5.57 -13.81 3.67
N THR A 17 6.50 -14.59 3.12
CA THR A 17 6.95 -15.87 3.69
C THR A 17 7.67 -15.65 5.02
N GLY A 18 8.55 -14.64 5.09
CA GLY A 18 9.24 -14.25 6.33
C GLY A 18 8.27 -13.81 7.42
N LEU A 19 7.26 -13.01 7.07
CA LEU A 19 6.21 -12.58 7.99
C LEU A 19 5.40 -13.77 8.53
N LEU A 20 5.00 -14.69 7.65
CA LEU A 20 4.26 -15.89 8.05
C LEU A 20 5.10 -16.81 8.93
N ALA A 21 6.34 -17.12 8.52
CA ALA A 21 7.23 -18.02 9.24
C ALA A 21 7.55 -17.49 10.65
N THR A 22 7.89 -16.21 10.77
CA THR A 22 8.14 -15.57 12.07
C THR A 22 6.88 -15.48 12.92
N GLY A 23 5.71 -15.23 12.33
CA GLY A 23 4.43 -15.21 13.04
C GLY A 23 4.04 -16.57 13.61
N LEU A 24 4.18 -17.64 12.81
CA LEU A 24 3.95 -19.02 13.26
C LEU A 24 4.93 -19.42 14.36
N LEU A 25 6.19 -18.99 14.26
CA LEU A 25 7.21 -19.26 15.27
C LEU A 25 6.91 -18.58 16.62
N LEU A 26 6.28 -17.39 16.58
CA LEU A 26 5.89 -16.63 17.77
C LEU A 26 4.53 -17.08 18.36
N ALA A 27 3.70 -17.76 17.57
CA ALA A 27 2.32 -18.09 17.95
C ALA A 27 2.19 -18.89 19.26
N PRO A 28 2.98 -19.95 19.54
CA PRO A 28 2.86 -20.68 20.81
C PRO A 28 3.18 -19.81 22.02
N GLY A 29 4.22 -18.98 21.93
CA GLY A 29 4.56 -18.04 23.01
C GLY A 29 3.46 -17.01 23.23
N ALA A 30 2.81 -16.53 22.17
CA ALA A 30 1.66 -15.63 22.27
C ALA A 30 0.45 -16.33 22.93
N LEU A 31 0.14 -17.56 22.54
CA LEU A 31 -0.95 -18.36 23.13
C LEU A 31 -0.71 -18.61 24.63
N GLN A 32 0.51 -19.01 25.01
CA GLN A 32 0.87 -19.27 26.40
C GLN A 32 0.82 -18.00 27.26
N MET A 33 1.39 -16.90 26.78
CA MET A 33 1.49 -15.66 27.57
C MET A 33 0.20 -14.85 27.63
N ARG A 34 -0.66 -14.92 26.58
CA ARG A 34 -1.83 -14.04 26.46
C ARG A 34 -3.17 -14.76 26.62
N LEU A 35 -3.22 -16.07 26.36
CA LEU A 35 -4.44 -16.87 26.48
C LEU A 35 -4.32 -17.98 27.53
N GLU A 36 -3.20 -18.04 28.27
CA GLU A 36 -2.93 -19.04 29.32
C GLU A 36 -3.03 -20.48 28.79
N TRP A 37 -2.82 -20.66 27.48
CA TRP A 37 -2.87 -21.98 26.86
C TRP A 37 -1.50 -22.65 27.00
N ASP A 38 -1.46 -23.77 27.74
CA ASP A 38 -0.26 -24.57 27.86
C ASP A 38 0.17 -25.14 26.49
N MET A 39 1.33 -24.70 26.02
CA MET A 39 1.91 -25.09 24.74
C MET A 39 3.11 -26.00 25.00
N PRO A 40 3.21 -27.17 24.34
CA PRO A 40 4.30 -28.12 24.60
C PRO A 40 5.68 -27.59 24.20
N TRP A 41 5.74 -26.49 23.45
CA TRP A 41 6.98 -25.83 23.07
C TRP A 41 6.76 -24.31 22.97
N ALA A 42 7.81 -23.56 23.31
CA ALA A 42 7.90 -22.13 23.08
C ALA A 42 9.36 -21.75 22.86
N LEU A 43 9.59 -20.65 22.15
CA LEU A 43 10.95 -20.11 22.01
C LEU A 43 11.48 -19.62 23.34
N GLY A 44 12.77 -19.89 23.60
CA GLY A 44 13.52 -19.26 24.68
C GLY A 44 13.52 -17.72 24.54
N SER A 45 13.71 -17.02 25.65
CA SER A 45 13.57 -15.56 25.74
C SER A 45 14.38 -14.80 24.67
N GLY A 46 15.66 -15.16 24.48
CA GLY A 46 16.52 -14.53 23.47
C GLY A 46 16.06 -14.76 22.03
N ALA A 47 15.74 -16.01 21.67
CA ALA A 47 15.25 -16.35 20.34
C ALA A 47 13.91 -15.67 20.02
N ARG A 48 13.03 -15.55 21.03
CA ARG A 48 11.74 -14.87 20.91
C ARG A 48 11.89 -13.38 20.59
N VAL A 49 12.86 -12.69 21.19
CA VAL A 49 13.15 -11.27 20.90
C VAL A 49 13.59 -11.10 19.44
N TRP A 50 14.51 -11.93 18.97
CA TRP A 50 14.97 -11.87 17.57
C TRP A 50 13.86 -12.23 16.57
N ALA A 51 13.04 -13.23 16.87
CA ALA A 51 11.89 -13.59 16.05
C ALA A 51 10.86 -12.44 15.99
N ALA A 52 10.58 -11.77 17.11
CA ALA A 52 9.69 -10.61 17.16
C ALA A 52 10.25 -9.41 16.36
N ALA A 53 11.55 -9.13 16.47
CA ALA A 53 12.20 -8.09 15.68
C ALA A 53 12.15 -8.38 14.17
N ALA A 54 12.45 -9.63 13.77
CA ALA A 54 12.35 -10.06 12.38
C ALA A 54 10.91 -9.98 11.84
N HIS A 55 9.92 -10.35 12.66
CA HIS A 55 8.50 -10.23 12.33
C HIS A 55 8.10 -8.77 12.07
N ALA A 56 8.47 -7.87 12.99
CA ALA A 56 8.21 -6.43 12.85
C ALA A 56 8.90 -5.85 11.61
N LEU A 57 10.16 -6.21 11.34
CA LEU A 57 10.88 -5.79 10.14
C LEU A 57 10.16 -6.25 8.86
N CYS A 58 9.78 -7.52 8.78
CA CYS A 58 9.02 -8.06 7.64
C CYS A 58 7.68 -7.31 7.46
N PHE A 59 7.02 -6.95 8.56
CA PHE A 59 5.77 -6.21 8.53
C PHE A 59 5.96 -4.79 7.97
N PHE A 60 6.98 -4.05 8.42
CA PHE A 60 7.28 -2.72 7.88
C PHE A 60 7.66 -2.77 6.39
N LEU A 61 8.46 -3.75 5.98
CA LEU A 61 8.75 -3.98 4.55
C LEU A 61 7.47 -4.28 3.76
N MET A 62 6.57 -5.09 4.32
CA MET A 62 5.28 -5.40 3.68
C MET A 62 4.41 -4.16 3.52
N LEU A 63 4.34 -3.27 4.51
CA LEU A 63 3.62 -1.99 4.38
C LEU A 63 4.17 -1.13 3.24
N GLY A 64 5.50 -1.04 3.11
CA GLY A 64 6.14 -0.33 1.99
C GLY A 64 5.78 -0.95 0.64
N LEU A 65 5.84 -2.28 0.54
CA LEU A 65 5.48 -3.02 -0.68
C LEU A 65 3.99 -2.88 -1.01
N LEU A 66 3.12 -2.85 -0.02
CA LEU A 66 1.68 -2.64 -0.18
C LEU A 66 1.39 -1.22 -0.66
N GLY A 67 2.10 -0.21 -0.14
CA GLY A 67 2.05 1.16 -0.64
C GLY A 67 2.52 1.28 -2.09
N ALA A 68 3.57 0.55 -2.47
CA ALA A 68 4.01 0.48 -3.87
C ALA A 68 2.98 -0.26 -4.76
N ALA A 69 2.40 -1.36 -4.28
CA ALA A 69 1.35 -2.09 -4.99
C ALA A 69 0.06 -1.27 -5.12
N TRP A 70 -0.20 -0.35 -4.19
CA TRP A 70 -1.39 0.49 -4.19
C TRP A 70 -1.51 1.34 -5.45
N THR A 71 -0.44 2.04 -5.80
CA THR A 71 -0.43 3.02 -6.90
C THR A 71 -0.65 2.38 -8.26
N VAL A 72 -0.14 1.15 -8.46
CA VAL A 72 -0.15 0.46 -9.74
C VAL A 72 -1.16 -0.68 -9.81
N HIS A 73 -1.16 -1.61 -8.85
CA HIS A 73 -2.01 -2.81 -8.91
C HIS A 73 -3.40 -2.55 -8.34
N ILE A 74 -3.51 -2.03 -7.11
CA ILE A 74 -4.79 -1.88 -6.41
C ILE A 74 -5.65 -0.82 -7.12
N ARG A 75 -5.09 0.36 -7.38
CA ARG A 75 -5.78 1.44 -8.08
C ARG A 75 -6.27 1.00 -9.47
N ALA A 76 -5.42 0.34 -10.25
CA ALA A 76 -5.81 -0.13 -11.58
C ALA A 76 -6.88 -1.23 -11.52
N GLY A 77 -6.79 -2.15 -10.56
CA GLY A 77 -7.80 -3.18 -10.33
C GLY A 77 -9.16 -2.59 -9.96
N TRP A 78 -9.19 -1.59 -9.09
CA TRP A 78 -10.43 -0.87 -8.75
C TRP A 78 -11.03 -0.11 -9.93
N LEU A 79 -10.21 0.59 -10.72
CA LEU A 79 -10.70 1.28 -11.92
C LEU A 79 -11.31 0.31 -12.94
N ARG A 80 -10.71 -0.88 -13.10
CA ARG A 80 -11.23 -1.93 -13.98
C ARG A 80 -12.34 -2.78 -13.35
N ARG A 81 -12.65 -2.56 -12.07
CA ARG A 81 -13.56 -3.40 -11.26
C ARG A 81 -13.18 -4.88 -11.22
N GLU A 82 -11.91 -5.19 -11.35
CA GLU A 82 -11.37 -6.55 -11.33
C GLU A 82 -10.93 -6.92 -9.91
N ASN A 83 -11.31 -8.12 -9.44
CA ASN A 83 -10.86 -8.67 -8.16
C ASN A 83 -11.05 -7.75 -6.94
N ILE A 84 -12.04 -6.84 -6.96
CA ILE A 84 -12.30 -5.89 -5.87
C ILE A 84 -12.55 -6.63 -4.55
N ARG A 85 -13.36 -7.69 -4.57
CA ARG A 85 -13.74 -8.43 -3.35
C ARG A 85 -12.54 -9.11 -2.71
N SER A 86 -11.77 -9.88 -3.49
CA SER A 86 -10.61 -10.60 -2.97
C SER A 86 -9.46 -9.66 -2.60
N GLY A 87 -9.22 -8.61 -3.40
CA GLY A 87 -8.21 -7.60 -3.10
C GLY A 87 -8.58 -6.78 -1.86
N GLY A 88 -9.85 -6.36 -1.74
CA GLY A 88 -10.37 -5.68 -0.56
C GLY A 88 -10.27 -6.54 0.70
N ALA A 89 -10.68 -7.81 0.63
CA ALA A 89 -10.55 -8.74 1.75
C ALA A 89 -9.10 -8.92 2.21
N LEU A 90 -8.16 -9.07 1.27
CA LEU A 90 -6.73 -9.18 1.59
C LEU A 90 -6.18 -7.89 2.22
N LEU A 91 -6.54 -6.73 1.67
CA LEU A 91 -6.15 -5.43 2.22
C LEU A 91 -6.71 -5.21 3.64
N SER A 92 -7.98 -5.54 3.86
CA SER A 92 -8.61 -5.49 5.18
C SER A 92 -7.93 -6.43 6.17
N ALA A 93 -7.52 -7.62 5.75
CA ALA A 93 -6.79 -8.56 6.61
C ALA A 93 -5.41 -8.00 7.03
N PHE A 94 -4.67 -7.36 6.11
CA PHE A 94 -3.43 -6.65 6.46
C PHE A 94 -3.67 -5.46 7.39
N GLY A 95 -4.74 -4.70 7.18
CA GLY A 95 -5.14 -3.62 8.08
C GLY A 95 -5.47 -4.12 9.48
N LEU A 96 -6.22 -5.23 9.58
CA LEU A 96 -6.54 -5.87 10.85
C LEU A 96 -5.28 -6.41 11.55
N LEU A 97 -4.35 -7.03 10.81
CA LEU A 97 -3.05 -7.45 11.33
C LEU A 97 -2.25 -6.27 11.89
N ALA A 98 -2.23 -5.14 11.17
CA ALA A 98 -1.56 -3.92 11.62
C ALA A 98 -2.14 -3.44 12.96
N LEU A 99 -3.47 -3.23 13.01
CA LEU A 99 -4.16 -2.69 14.17
C LEU A 99 -4.08 -3.62 15.38
N SER A 100 -4.29 -4.92 15.18
CA SER A 100 -4.15 -5.91 16.26
C SER A 100 -2.71 -6.04 16.74
N GLY A 101 -1.72 -5.90 15.85
CA GLY A 101 -0.32 -5.85 16.22
C GLY A 101 0.00 -4.66 17.12
N LEU A 102 -0.49 -3.45 16.78
CA LEU A 102 -0.39 -2.28 17.67
C LEU A 102 -1.13 -2.52 18.99
N GLY A 103 -2.31 -3.14 18.95
CA GLY A 103 -3.11 -3.47 20.13
C GLY A 103 -2.37 -4.38 21.12
N LEU A 104 -1.52 -5.29 20.64
CA LEU A 104 -0.69 -6.14 21.51
C LEU A 104 0.35 -5.36 22.33
N TYR A 105 0.82 -4.23 21.82
CA TYR A 105 1.86 -3.41 22.46
C TYR A 105 1.32 -2.21 23.22
N TYR A 106 0.26 -1.59 22.71
CA TYR A 106 -0.19 -0.28 23.18
C TYR A 106 -1.58 -0.28 23.78
N ALA A 107 -2.36 -1.37 23.66
CA ALA A 107 -3.68 -1.38 24.29
C ALA A 107 -3.57 -1.52 25.81
N GLY A 108 -4.27 -0.65 26.53
CA GLY A 108 -4.41 -0.73 27.99
C GLY A 108 -5.53 -1.66 28.42
N GLY A 109 -5.52 -2.03 29.70
CA GLY A 109 -6.49 -2.95 30.31
C GLY A 109 -6.25 -4.42 29.96
N GLU A 110 -7.05 -5.30 30.55
CA GLU A 110 -6.86 -6.76 30.43
C GLU A 110 -7.54 -7.36 29.19
N ALA A 111 -8.69 -6.82 28.78
CA ALA A 111 -9.50 -7.39 27.71
C ALA A 111 -8.95 -7.09 26.30
N LEU A 112 -8.46 -5.87 26.05
CA LEU A 112 -8.03 -5.44 24.72
C LEU A 112 -6.81 -6.21 24.19
N PRO A 113 -5.75 -6.46 24.97
CA PRO A 113 -4.63 -7.30 24.52
C PRO A 113 -5.06 -8.74 24.21
N ARG A 114 -6.02 -9.29 24.98
CA ARG A 114 -6.58 -10.63 24.75
C ARG A 114 -7.32 -10.72 23.42
N TRP A 115 -8.18 -9.75 23.11
CA TRP A 115 -8.84 -9.71 21.81
C TRP A 115 -7.87 -9.41 20.66
N SER A 116 -6.85 -8.59 20.92
CA SER A 116 -5.81 -8.29 19.94
C SER A 116 -5.02 -9.54 19.54
N VAL A 117 -4.64 -10.40 20.49
CA VAL A 117 -3.93 -11.66 20.14
C VAL A 117 -4.80 -12.60 19.33
N ILE A 118 -6.10 -12.73 19.68
CA ILE A 118 -7.03 -13.59 18.95
C ILE A 118 -7.20 -13.07 17.51
N ALA A 119 -7.47 -11.77 17.35
CA ALA A 119 -7.64 -11.15 16.05
C ALA A 119 -6.37 -11.27 15.20
N HIS A 120 -5.19 -11.07 15.79
CA HIS A 120 -3.91 -11.13 15.09
C HIS A 120 -3.61 -12.56 14.59
N LEU A 121 -3.82 -13.57 15.44
CA LEU A 121 -3.60 -14.97 15.07
C LEU A 121 -4.58 -15.45 13.99
N LEU A 122 -5.87 -15.15 14.13
CA LEU A 122 -6.89 -15.53 13.13
C LEU A 122 -6.65 -14.82 11.79
N ALA A 123 -6.39 -13.51 11.80
CA ALA A 123 -6.09 -12.77 10.58
C ALA A 123 -4.79 -13.28 9.93
N GLY A 124 -3.76 -13.56 10.72
CA GLY A 124 -2.48 -14.11 10.24
C GLY A 124 -2.64 -15.47 9.57
N ALA A 125 -3.45 -16.35 10.15
CA ALA A 125 -3.77 -17.65 9.57
C ALA A 125 -4.62 -17.53 8.28
N LEU A 126 -5.46 -16.50 8.18
CA LEU A 126 -6.36 -16.29 7.05
C LEU A 126 -5.67 -15.67 5.82
N VAL A 127 -4.65 -14.83 6.01
CA VAL A 127 -3.94 -14.13 4.92
C VAL A 127 -3.43 -15.07 3.81
N PRO A 128 -2.77 -16.21 4.09
CA PRO A 128 -2.33 -17.14 3.05
C PRO A 128 -3.47 -17.65 2.17
N ALA A 129 -4.61 -18.00 2.77
CA ALA A 129 -5.79 -18.46 2.04
C ALA A 129 -6.38 -17.34 1.15
N LEU A 130 -6.51 -16.13 1.69
CA LEU A 130 -6.97 -14.96 0.93
C LEU A 130 -6.01 -14.61 -0.23
N TYR A 131 -4.70 -14.70 0.00
CA TYR A 131 -3.69 -14.45 -1.01
C TYR A 131 -3.78 -15.46 -2.17
N VAL A 132 -3.93 -16.76 -1.86
CA VAL A 132 -4.13 -17.81 -2.88
C VAL A 132 -5.43 -17.56 -3.64
N ALA A 133 -6.54 -17.29 -2.95
CA ALA A 133 -7.83 -17.00 -3.58
C ALA A 133 -7.75 -15.77 -4.52
N HIS A 134 -7.07 -14.71 -4.10
CA HIS A 134 -6.86 -13.52 -4.92
C HIS A 134 -6.05 -13.84 -6.19
N ARG A 135 -4.99 -14.64 -6.08
CA ARG A 135 -4.17 -15.07 -7.23
C ARG A 135 -4.93 -15.97 -8.20
N LEU A 136 -5.74 -16.90 -7.70
CA LEU A 136 -6.55 -17.79 -8.53
C LEU A 136 -7.66 -17.00 -9.25
N GLY A 137 -8.31 -16.05 -8.57
CA GLY A 137 -9.30 -15.15 -9.19
C GLY A 137 -8.71 -14.33 -10.35
N ALA A 138 -7.49 -13.81 -10.18
CA ALA A 138 -6.79 -13.10 -11.25
C ALA A 138 -6.47 -13.99 -12.46
N ARG A 139 -6.12 -15.26 -12.23
CA ARG A 139 -5.85 -16.23 -13.31
C ARG A 139 -7.13 -16.63 -14.05
N ALA A 140 -8.21 -16.88 -13.32
CA ALA A 140 -9.50 -17.22 -13.91
C ALA A 140 -10.04 -16.08 -14.79
N ALA A 141 -9.95 -14.83 -14.31
CA ALA A 141 -10.36 -13.66 -15.09
C ALA A 141 -9.56 -13.54 -16.40
N ALA A 142 -8.24 -13.74 -16.36
CA ALA A 142 -7.39 -13.69 -17.54
C ALA A 142 -7.72 -14.79 -18.57
N ALA A 143 -8.03 -16.01 -18.11
CA ALA A 143 -8.42 -17.11 -18.99
C ALA A 143 -9.73 -16.83 -19.73
N SER A 144 -10.72 -16.24 -19.05
CA SER A 144 -12.00 -15.86 -19.66
C SER A 144 -11.85 -14.79 -20.74
N SER A 145 -10.95 -13.80 -20.55
CA SER A 145 -10.67 -12.78 -21.57
C SER A 145 -9.98 -13.34 -22.82
N ALA A 146 -9.11 -14.35 -22.66
CA ALA A 146 -8.44 -15.00 -23.78
C ALA A 146 -9.42 -15.81 -24.64
N ALA A 147 -10.37 -16.53 -24.02
CA ALA A 147 -11.37 -17.32 -24.74
C ALA A 147 -12.36 -16.47 -25.57
N GLY A 148 -12.67 -15.24 -25.14
CA GLY A 148 -13.54 -14.32 -25.88
C GLY A 148 -12.86 -13.63 -27.09
N SER A 149 -11.53 -13.74 -27.20
CA SER A 149 -10.74 -13.11 -28.27
C SER A 149 -10.54 -14.08 -29.44
N ALA A 150 -11.62 -14.45 -30.12
CA ALA A 150 -11.56 -15.32 -31.30
C ALA A 150 -10.73 -14.68 -32.45
N PRO A 151 -10.03 -15.48 -33.27
CA PRO A 151 -9.07 -15.00 -34.27
C PRO A 151 -9.82 -14.43 -35.48
N GLY A 152 -10.15 -13.14 -35.47
CA GLY A 152 -10.93 -12.53 -36.56
C GLY A 152 -10.68 -11.06 -36.90
N SER A 153 -9.98 -10.27 -36.09
CA SER A 153 -9.76 -8.85 -36.39
C SER A 153 -8.29 -8.44 -36.25
N GLY A 154 -7.64 -8.34 -37.40
CA GLY A 154 -6.30 -7.80 -37.53
C GLY A 154 -6.25 -6.29 -37.24
N HIS A 155 -5.10 -5.89 -36.68
CA HIS A 155 -4.51 -4.54 -36.53
C HIS A 155 -4.29 -4.15 -35.06
N ALA A 156 -3.12 -4.51 -34.55
CA ALA A 156 -2.59 -3.99 -33.29
C ALA A 156 -1.57 -2.88 -33.57
N PRO A 157 -1.81 -1.62 -33.17
CA PRO A 157 -0.80 -0.56 -33.24
C PRO A 157 0.31 -0.80 -32.18
N SER A 158 1.55 -0.52 -32.57
CA SER A 158 2.74 -0.68 -31.72
C SER A 158 2.76 0.36 -30.59
N ARG A 159 2.95 -0.10 -29.34
CA ARG A 159 2.84 0.69 -28.10
C ARG A 159 4.14 0.67 -27.28
N SER A 160 5.27 0.97 -27.92
CA SER A 160 6.59 0.84 -27.28
C SER A 160 7.13 2.11 -26.58
N ALA A 161 6.41 3.24 -26.57
CA ALA A 161 7.02 4.51 -26.14
C ALA A 161 6.77 4.95 -24.67
N CYS A 162 5.92 4.28 -23.88
CA CYS A 162 5.37 4.91 -22.66
C CYS A 162 5.97 4.43 -21.30
N VAL A 163 6.88 3.43 -21.29
CA VAL A 163 7.29 2.76 -20.03
C VAL A 163 8.53 3.37 -19.36
N ALA A 164 9.39 4.06 -20.11
CA ALA A 164 10.65 4.59 -19.57
C ALA A 164 10.47 5.80 -18.62
N THR A 165 9.33 6.50 -18.67
CA THR A 165 9.11 7.76 -17.95
C THR A 165 8.76 7.58 -16.46
N TRP A 166 8.23 6.43 -16.06
CA TRP A 166 7.65 6.26 -14.71
C TRP A 166 8.66 5.96 -13.60
N VAL A 167 9.70 5.16 -13.87
CA VAL A 167 10.72 4.80 -12.87
C VAL A 167 11.59 6.02 -12.52
N ASN A 168 11.93 6.83 -13.52
CA ASN A 168 12.69 8.07 -13.30
C ASN A 168 11.89 9.10 -12.50
N CYS A 169 10.57 9.19 -12.68
CA CYS A 169 9.72 10.11 -11.91
C CYS A 169 9.63 9.76 -10.42
N TRP A 170 9.64 8.47 -10.06
CA TRP A 170 9.54 8.06 -8.65
C TRP A 170 10.86 8.23 -7.89
N LEU A 171 11.99 7.90 -8.52
CA LEU A 171 13.32 8.14 -7.93
C LEU A 171 13.66 9.62 -7.82
N THR A 172 13.27 10.46 -8.80
CA THR A 172 13.44 11.92 -8.67
C THR A 172 12.51 12.50 -7.61
N ALA A 173 11.24 12.10 -7.52
CA ALA A 173 10.34 12.59 -6.48
C ALA A 173 10.79 12.21 -5.06
N PHE A 174 11.32 10.99 -4.86
CA PHE A 174 11.81 10.55 -3.56
C PHE A 174 13.11 11.25 -3.15
N HIS A 175 14.04 11.48 -4.09
CA HIS A 175 15.25 12.26 -3.81
C HIS A 175 14.95 13.75 -3.57
N HIS A 176 13.99 14.35 -4.28
CA HIS A 176 13.62 15.76 -4.12
C HIS A 176 12.88 16.05 -2.80
N CYS A 177 12.23 15.05 -2.20
CA CYS A 177 11.62 15.18 -0.87
C CYS A 177 12.63 15.03 0.29
N ILE A 178 13.83 14.50 0.05
CA ILE A 178 14.82 14.22 1.11
C ILE A 178 16.06 15.14 1.00
N GLY A 179 16.32 15.75 -0.16
CA GLY A 179 17.49 16.61 -0.36
C GLY A 179 17.21 17.88 -1.16
N SER A 180 17.63 19.00 -0.59
CA SER A 180 17.84 20.34 -1.18
C SER A 180 16.63 21.21 -1.53
N THR A 181 16.35 22.17 -0.65
CA THR A 181 15.82 23.48 -1.03
C THR A 181 16.91 24.27 -1.74
N SER A 182 17.12 24.05 -3.05
CA SER A 182 17.91 24.97 -3.88
C SER A 182 16.97 25.63 -4.89
N PRO A 183 16.90 26.98 -4.96
CA PRO A 183 15.88 27.72 -5.71
C PRO A 183 15.93 27.60 -7.25
N ASP A 184 16.86 26.83 -7.83
CA ASP A 184 17.15 26.84 -9.27
C ASP A 184 16.59 25.64 -10.07
N SER A 185 15.88 24.69 -9.43
CA SER A 185 15.44 23.43 -10.08
C SER A 185 14.19 23.54 -10.97
N GLY A 186 13.49 24.68 -10.98
CA GLY A 186 12.23 24.87 -11.72
C GLY A 186 12.35 24.80 -13.25
N ALA A 187 13.52 25.11 -13.82
CA ALA A 187 13.70 25.18 -15.27
C ALA A 187 13.89 23.80 -15.94
N ALA A 188 14.41 22.79 -15.24
CA ALA A 188 14.66 21.47 -15.81
C ALA A 188 13.38 20.62 -15.92
N ALA A 189 12.45 20.78 -14.98
CA ALA A 189 11.17 20.07 -14.97
C ALA A 189 10.22 20.55 -16.08
N SER A 190 10.29 21.83 -16.48
CA SER A 190 9.46 22.38 -17.56
C SER A 190 9.88 21.90 -18.95
N LEU A 191 11.18 21.71 -19.19
CA LEU A 191 11.73 21.22 -20.45
C LEU A 191 11.42 19.73 -20.69
N ALA A 192 11.45 18.90 -19.63
CA ALA A 192 11.09 17.49 -19.73
C ALA A 192 9.59 17.28 -19.99
N SER A 193 8.73 18.16 -19.46
CA SER A 193 7.29 18.13 -19.68
C SER A 193 6.92 18.56 -21.11
N ALA A 194 7.61 19.56 -21.66
CA ALA A 194 7.43 20.02 -23.04
C ALA A 194 7.84 18.96 -24.08
N ALA A 195 8.91 18.20 -23.82
CA ALA A 195 9.39 17.14 -24.71
C ALA A 195 8.46 15.90 -24.77
N ALA A 196 7.55 15.73 -23.79
CA ALA A 196 6.65 14.59 -23.70
C ALA A 196 5.32 14.77 -24.48
N GLY A 197 5.13 15.88 -25.20
CA GLY A 197 3.92 16.13 -25.98
C GLY A 197 2.66 16.29 -25.12
N ALA A 198 2.82 16.63 -23.84
CA ALA A 198 1.71 17.03 -22.98
C ALA A 198 1.27 18.44 -23.41
N ASP A 199 0.21 18.48 -24.21
CA ASP A 199 -0.55 19.63 -24.66
C ASP A 199 -1.29 20.29 -23.47
N GLY A 200 -0.50 20.77 -22.51
CA GLY A 200 -0.64 22.02 -21.76
C GLY A 200 -1.92 22.33 -20.98
N HIS A 201 -2.98 21.52 -21.06
CA HIS A 201 -4.30 21.95 -20.60
C HIS A 201 -4.85 21.25 -19.37
N VAL A 202 -4.14 20.28 -18.79
CA VAL A 202 -4.58 19.67 -17.52
C VAL A 202 -3.40 19.53 -16.56
N THR A 203 -3.58 20.19 -15.41
CA THR A 203 -2.72 20.35 -14.23
C THR A 203 -1.46 21.21 -14.42
N LYS A 204 -1.62 22.53 -14.27
CA LYS A 204 -0.58 23.32 -13.60
C LYS A 204 -0.29 22.61 -12.27
N PRO A 205 0.98 22.34 -11.90
CA PRO A 205 1.29 21.86 -10.57
C PRO A 205 0.70 22.88 -9.60
N ILE A 206 -0.21 22.41 -8.74
CA ILE A 206 -0.75 23.25 -7.69
C ILE A 206 0.43 23.50 -6.76
N THR A 207 1.06 24.67 -6.87
CA THR A 207 2.15 25.06 -5.98
C THR A 207 1.59 25.18 -4.57
N ALA A 208 2.44 25.06 -3.56
CA ALA A 208 2.04 25.27 -2.17
C ALA A 208 1.40 26.65 -1.99
N GLU A 209 1.87 27.68 -2.71
CA GLU A 209 1.22 29.00 -2.72
C GLU A 209 -0.19 28.97 -3.32
N GLY A 210 -0.43 28.15 -4.34
CA GLY A 210 -1.75 27.99 -4.95
C GLY A 210 -2.79 27.43 -3.97
N LEU A 211 -2.40 26.46 -3.14
CA LEU A 211 -3.27 25.92 -2.09
C LEU A 211 -3.50 26.94 -0.97
N LEU A 212 -2.45 27.62 -0.52
CA LEU A 212 -2.56 28.67 0.50
C LEU A 212 -3.52 29.77 0.08
N LYS A 213 -3.43 30.23 -1.17
CA LYS A 213 -4.30 31.27 -1.70
C LYS A 213 -5.77 30.86 -1.77
N VAL A 214 -6.04 29.59 -2.11
CA VAL A 214 -7.42 29.05 -2.11
C VAL A 214 -7.95 28.94 -0.67
N VAL A 215 -7.13 28.50 0.29
CA VAL A 215 -7.51 28.43 1.70
C VAL A 215 -7.81 29.83 2.26
N GLU A 216 -6.96 30.81 1.98
CA GLU A 216 -7.18 32.21 2.37
C GLU A 216 -8.47 32.79 1.78
N GLN A 217 -8.76 32.51 0.51
CA GLN A 217 -10.00 32.96 -0.14
C GLN A 217 -11.25 32.36 0.52
N VAL A 218 -11.22 31.06 0.83
CA VAL A 218 -12.33 30.37 1.51
C VAL A 218 -12.51 30.91 2.93
N TRP A 219 -11.41 31.14 3.66
CA TRP A 219 -11.47 31.69 5.01
C TRP A 219 -12.02 33.12 5.03
N ALA A 220 -11.54 33.98 4.13
CA ALA A 220 -12.00 35.35 4.00
C ALA A 220 -13.48 35.45 3.57
N ALA A 221 -13.99 34.48 2.80
CA ALA A 221 -15.41 34.40 2.49
C ALA A 221 -16.23 34.08 3.74
N LYS A 222 -15.79 33.10 4.53
CA LYS A 222 -16.48 32.68 5.75
C LYS A 222 -16.55 33.79 6.81
N THR A 223 -15.48 34.56 7.00
CA THR A 223 -15.50 35.69 7.95
C THR A 223 -16.48 36.77 7.54
N ARG A 224 -16.56 37.12 6.24
CA ARG A 224 -17.56 38.09 5.75
C ARG A 224 -19.01 37.64 6.01
N ASP A 225 -19.28 36.34 5.92
CA ASP A 225 -20.62 35.81 6.19
C ASP A 225 -20.95 35.86 7.68
N GLN A 226 -19.96 35.66 8.57
CA GLN A 226 -20.13 35.82 10.02
C GLN A 226 -20.38 37.27 10.41
N ASP A 227 -19.65 38.23 9.83
CA ASP A 227 -19.83 39.66 10.13
C ASP A 227 -21.24 40.13 9.71
N LYS A 228 -21.72 39.69 8.54
CA LYS A 228 -23.09 39.97 8.08
C LYS A 228 -24.14 39.41 9.04
N ALA A 229 -23.93 38.20 9.54
CA ALA A 229 -24.85 37.56 10.50
C ALA A 229 -24.86 38.24 11.88
N GLN A 230 -23.80 38.94 12.27
CA GLN A 230 -23.74 39.70 13.52
C GLN A 230 -24.29 41.12 13.40
N SER A 231 -24.29 41.68 12.18
CA SER A 231 -24.82 43.03 11.90
C SER A 231 -26.33 43.08 11.58
N ALA A 232 -26.98 41.92 11.48
CA ALA A 232 -28.42 41.76 11.21
C ALA A 232 -29.18 41.42 12.49
#